data_AF-J9GD27-F1
#
_entry.id   AF-J9GD27-F1
#
_cell.length_a   1.000
_cell.length_b   1.000
_cell.length_c   1.000
_cell.angle_alpha   90.00
_cell.angle_beta   90.00
_cell.angle_gamma   90.00
#
_symmetry.space_group_name_H-M   'P 1'
#
loop_
_entity.id
_entity.type
_entity.pdbx_description
1 polymer ?
#
loop_
_entity_poly.entity_id
_entity_poly.type
_entity_poly.pdbx_seq_one_letter_code
_entity_poly.pdbx_strand_id
1 'polypeptide(L)'
;KVMKWEVEHGYYKAEFVTLKRVEAEAYFTAEGVWAGTEYDYEGSLPVAIKSYLASNYPTFRIDDIKYVQTSAGDYFKIEIELGEKELKLCLTADGVEWERRG
;
A
#
# COMPACT_ATOMS: atom_id res chain seq x y z
N LYS A 1 19.14 7.70 -1.24
CA LYS A 1 19.86 7.29 -2.48
C LYS A 1 18.97 6.29 -3.19
N VAL A 2 18.78 6.41 -4.50
CA VAL A 2 18.08 5.38 -5.29
C VAL A 2 19.02 4.19 -5.49
N MET A 3 18.49 2.99 -5.24
CA MET A 3 19.21 1.73 -5.32
C MET A 3 19.05 1.09 -6.69
N LYS A 4 17.83 1.13 -7.24
CA LYS A 4 17.48 0.49 -8.49
C LYS A 4 16.40 1.27 -9.23
N TRP A 5 16.44 1.20 -10.55
CA TRP A 5 15.35 1.63 -11.43
C TRP A 5 14.86 0.44 -12.25
N GLU A 6 13.55 0.30 -12.36
CA GLU A 6 12.89 -0.73 -13.16
C GLU A 6 11.71 -0.14 -13.92
N VAL A 7 11.26 -0.82 -14.97
CA VAL A 7 9.96 -0.54 -15.58
C VAL A 7 9.02 -1.65 -15.16
N GLU A 8 7.94 -1.29 -14.46
CA GLU A 8 6.98 -2.24 -13.89
C GLU A 8 5.56 -1.75 -14.16
N HIS A 9 4.71 -2.60 -14.73
CA HIS A 9 3.30 -2.27 -15.02
C HIS A 9 3.10 -0.94 -15.78
N GLY A 10 4.06 -0.54 -16.63
CA GLY A 10 4.01 0.71 -17.39
C GLY A 10 4.53 1.96 -16.64
N TYR A 11 4.98 1.80 -15.40
CA TYR A 11 5.62 2.85 -14.61
C TYR A 11 7.14 2.67 -14.55
N TYR A 12 7.85 3.78 -14.39
CA TYR A 12 9.24 3.79 -13.95
C TYR A 12 9.27 3.73 -12.42
N LYS A 13 9.78 2.62 -11.87
CA LYS A 13 9.87 2.37 -10.44
C LYS A 13 11.28 2.67 -9.93
N ALA A 14 11.39 3.53 -8.92
CA ALA A 14 12.61 3.76 -8.15
C ALA A 14 12.53 3.04 -6.81
N GLU A 15 13.43 2.11 -6.56
CA GLU A 15 13.63 1.48 -5.25
C GLU A 15 14.66 2.29 -4.44
N PHE A 16 14.34 2.60 -3.20
CA PHE A 16 15.21 3.37 -2.31
C PHE A 16 14.95 3.05 -0.84
N VAL A 17 15.89 3.44 0.01
CA VAL A 17 15.72 3.35 1.47
C VAL A 17 15.43 4.75 2.01
N THR A 18 14.36 4.87 2.79
CA THR A 18 13.97 6.13 3.45
C THR A 18 14.97 6.54 4.54
N LEU A 19 14.87 7.79 5.03
CA LEU A 19 15.69 8.24 6.16
C LEU A 19 15.47 7.42 7.44
N LYS A 20 14.33 6.73 7.54
CA LYS A 20 13.99 5.85 8.66
C LYS A 20 14.43 4.39 8.44
N ARG A 21 15.21 4.12 7.39
CA ARG A 21 15.70 2.78 7.01
C ARG A 21 14.60 1.79 6.60
N VAL A 22 13.50 2.30 6.05
CA VAL A 22 12.42 1.49 5.46
C VAL A 22 12.63 1.43 3.95
N GLU A 23 12.47 0.25 3.35
CA GLU A 23 12.46 0.09 1.89
C GLU A 23 11.21 0.73 1.29
N ALA A 24 11.38 1.44 0.19
CA ALA A 24 10.32 2.19 -0.46
C ALA A 24 10.47 2.15 -1.97
N GLU A 25 9.34 2.21 -2.64
CA GLU A 25 9.24 2.23 -4.09
C GLU A 25 8.43 3.44 -4.52
N ALA A 26 8.99 4.27 -5.41
CA ALA A 26 8.29 5.41 -6.01
C ALA A 26 8.06 5.14 -7.50
N TYR A 27 6.85 5.42 -7.96
CA TYR A 27 6.38 5.12 -9.30
C TYR A 27 6.17 6.42 -10.09
N PHE A 28 6.64 6.44 -11.32
CA PHE A 28 6.57 7.59 -12.22
C PHE A 28 6.03 7.20 -13.59
N THR A 29 5.23 8.07 -14.22
CA THR A 29 4.82 7.90 -15.62
C THR A 29 6.00 8.13 -16.58
N ALA A 30 5.82 7.84 -17.86
CA ALA A 30 6.84 8.09 -18.88
C ALA A 30 7.19 9.59 -19.03
N GLU A 31 6.27 10.47 -18.66
CA GLU A 31 6.44 11.92 -18.63
C GLU A 31 7.14 12.41 -17.33
N GLY A 32 7.50 11.48 -16.43
CA GLY A 32 8.13 11.80 -15.15
C GLY A 32 7.17 12.30 -14.08
N VAL A 33 5.86 12.09 -14.25
CA VAL A 33 4.85 12.47 -13.25
C VAL A 33 4.83 11.43 -12.14
N TRP A 34 4.94 11.87 -10.89
CA TRP A 34 4.83 11.00 -9.72
C TRP A 34 3.42 10.43 -9.59
N ALA A 35 3.29 9.12 -9.61
CA ALA A 35 2.03 8.40 -9.44
C ALA A 35 1.80 8.01 -7.98
N GLY A 36 2.87 7.67 -7.26
CA GLY A 36 2.81 7.37 -5.85
C GLY A 36 4.10 6.79 -5.29
N THR A 37 4.13 6.64 -3.98
CA THR A 37 5.21 5.96 -3.25
C THR A 37 4.57 4.95 -2.31
N GLU A 38 5.09 3.72 -2.28
CA GLU A 38 4.72 2.73 -1.27
C GLU A 38 5.92 2.32 -0.43
N TYR A 39 5.66 1.92 0.81
CA TYR A 39 6.66 1.41 1.73
C TYR A 39 6.01 0.54 2.82
N ASP A 40 6.80 -0.36 3.39
CA ASP A 40 6.34 -1.26 4.45
C ASP A 40 5.88 -0.49 5.68
N TYR A 41 4.72 -0.85 6.21
CA TYR A 41 4.07 -0.16 7.31
C TYR A 41 4.04 -1.04 8.57
N GLU A 42 4.92 -0.71 9.50
CA GLU A 42 5.01 -1.40 10.81
C GLU A 42 4.18 -0.72 11.92
N GLY A 43 3.39 0.30 11.56
CA GLY A 43 2.60 1.06 12.52
C GLY A 43 1.30 0.36 12.94
N SER A 44 0.61 0.95 13.91
CA SER A 44 -0.74 0.49 14.26
C SER A 44 -1.76 0.96 13.22
N LEU A 45 -2.47 0.02 12.60
CA LEU A 45 -3.56 0.35 11.69
C LEU A 45 -4.63 1.24 12.35
N PRO A 46 -5.20 2.20 11.61
CA PRO A 46 -6.38 2.96 12.02
C PRO A 46 -7.53 2.07 12.49
N VAL A 47 -8.29 2.56 13.48
CA VAL A 47 -9.42 1.81 14.07
C VAL A 47 -10.46 1.45 13.01
N ALA A 48 -10.75 2.33 12.05
CA ALA A 48 -11.74 2.07 11.02
C ALA A 48 -11.34 0.91 10.10
N ILE A 49 -10.05 0.80 9.73
CA ILE A 49 -9.52 -0.35 8.99
C ILE A 49 -9.68 -1.64 9.80
N LYS A 50 -9.29 -1.63 11.09
CA LYS A 50 -9.44 -2.81 11.96
C LYS A 50 -10.90 -3.26 12.05
N SER A 51 -11.83 -2.32 12.21
CA SER A 51 -13.27 -2.62 12.23
C SER A 51 -13.78 -3.17 10.90
N TYR A 52 -13.29 -2.63 9.77
CA TYR A 52 -13.62 -3.13 8.43
C TYR A 52 -13.18 -4.59 8.26
N LEU A 53 -11.92 -4.91 8.61
CA LEU A 53 -11.37 -6.26 8.53
C LEU A 53 -12.12 -7.22 9.45
N ALA A 54 -12.38 -6.83 10.69
CA ALA A 54 -13.12 -7.67 11.64
C ALA A 54 -14.56 -7.97 11.20
N SER A 55 -15.21 -7.04 10.50
CA SER A 55 -16.60 -7.22 10.05
C SER A 55 -16.70 -8.04 8.76
N ASN A 56 -15.79 -7.84 7.81
CA ASN A 56 -15.87 -8.44 6.47
C ASN A 56 -15.01 -9.70 6.31
N TYR A 57 -13.91 -9.80 7.07
CA TYR A 57 -12.92 -10.87 6.97
C TYR A 57 -12.51 -11.40 8.36
N PRO A 58 -13.46 -11.78 9.24
CA PRO A 58 -13.20 -12.09 10.65
C PRO A 58 -12.23 -13.27 10.89
N THR A 59 -12.05 -14.14 9.91
CA THR A 59 -11.19 -15.33 10.00
C THR A 59 -9.85 -15.16 9.28
N PHE A 60 -9.66 -14.06 8.54
CA PHE A 60 -8.41 -13.79 7.83
C PHE A 60 -7.40 -13.15 8.78
N ARG A 61 -6.12 -13.47 8.60
CA ARG A 61 -5.01 -12.78 9.28
C ARG A 61 -4.37 -11.79 8.32
N ILE A 62 -3.77 -10.74 8.86
CA ILE A 62 -2.95 -9.80 8.09
C ILE A 62 -1.57 -10.44 7.92
N ASP A 63 -1.05 -10.43 6.70
CA ASP A 63 0.29 -10.91 6.36
C ASP A 63 1.26 -9.73 6.19
N ASP A 64 0.91 -8.78 5.32
CA ASP A 64 1.71 -7.58 5.08
C ASP A 64 0.84 -6.31 4.98
N ILE A 65 1.46 -5.16 5.30
CA ILE A 65 0.85 -3.84 5.19
C ILE A 65 1.85 -2.90 4.52
N LYS A 66 1.44 -2.29 3.42
CA LYS A 66 2.14 -1.13 2.85
C LYS A 66 1.31 0.13 3.01
N TYR A 67 1.98 1.24 3.30
CA TYR A 67 1.38 2.56 3.19
C TYR A 67 1.68 3.15 1.82
N VAL A 68 0.66 3.65 1.15
CA VAL A 68 0.76 4.21 -0.20
C VAL A 68 0.35 5.66 -0.19
N GLN A 69 1.22 6.50 -0.72
CA GLN A 69 0.99 7.93 -0.91
C GLN A 69 0.75 8.21 -2.38
N THR A 70 -0.25 9.02 -2.70
CA THR A 70 -0.55 9.46 -4.06
C THR A 70 -0.99 10.93 -4.06
N SER A 71 -1.13 11.54 -5.23
CA SER A 71 -1.69 12.90 -5.35
C SER A 71 -3.19 12.98 -4.99
N ALA A 72 -3.93 11.88 -5.09
CA ALA A 72 -5.35 11.80 -4.74
C ALA A 72 -5.60 11.52 -3.24
N GLY A 73 -4.53 11.26 -2.49
CA GLY A 73 -4.55 10.92 -1.08
C GLY A 73 -3.86 9.59 -0.78
N ASP A 74 -3.75 9.30 0.51
CA ASP A 74 -3.02 8.14 1.01
C ASP A 74 -3.97 6.99 1.37
N TYR A 75 -3.46 5.77 1.27
CA TYR A 75 -4.18 4.54 1.62
C TYR A 75 -3.22 3.45 2.08
N PHE A 76 -3.78 2.32 2.52
CA PHE A 76 -3.05 1.12 2.94
C PHE A 76 -3.34 0.00 1.96
N LYS A 77 -2.30 -0.65 1.44
CA LYS A 77 -2.40 -1.97 0.82
C LYS A 77 -2.22 -3.00 1.93
N ILE A 78 -3.21 -3.86 2.13
CA ILE A 78 -3.24 -4.83 3.22
C ILE A 78 -3.43 -6.20 2.60
N GLU A 79 -2.42 -7.05 2.75
CA GLU A 79 -2.47 -8.44 2.35
C GLU A 79 -3.05 -9.24 3.51
N ILE A 80 -4.15 -9.95 3.25
CA ILE A 80 -4.81 -10.80 4.23
C ILE A 80 -4.91 -12.23 3.69
N GLU A 81 -4.79 -13.21 4.58
CA GLU A 81 -4.79 -14.62 4.18
C GLU A 81 -5.63 -15.53 5.09
N LEU A 82 -6.13 -16.61 4.50
CA LEU A 82 -6.82 -17.72 5.15
C LEU A 82 -6.40 -19.03 4.49
N GLY A 83 -5.49 -19.76 5.13
CA GLY A 83 -4.89 -20.95 4.52
C GLY A 83 -4.08 -20.55 3.28
N GLU A 84 -4.39 -21.13 2.12
CA GLU A 84 -3.74 -20.78 0.84
C GLU A 84 -4.42 -19.61 0.12
N LYS A 85 -5.51 -19.06 0.67
CA LYS A 85 -6.23 -17.95 0.06
C LYS A 85 -5.64 -16.62 0.53
N GLU A 86 -5.11 -15.84 -0.40
CA GLU A 86 -4.62 -14.48 -0.19
C GLU A 86 -5.53 -13.45 -0.88
N LEU A 87 -5.78 -12.31 -0.23
CA LEU A 87 -6.49 -11.17 -0.78
C LEU A 87 -5.69 -9.90 -0.49
N LYS A 88 -5.64 -8.98 -1.47
CA LYS A 88 -5.04 -7.65 -1.29
C LYS A 88 -6.13 -6.60 -1.26
N LEU A 89 -6.21 -5.85 -0.16
CA LEU A 89 -7.20 -4.80 0.05
C LEU A 89 -6.52 -3.43 0.04
N CYS A 90 -7.09 -2.49 -0.71
CA CYS A 90 -6.66 -1.09 -0.68
C CYS A 90 -7.68 -0.30 0.15
N LEU A 91 -7.32 0.09 1.37
CA LEU A 91 -8.22 0.79 2.30
C LEU A 91 -7.66 2.14 2.71
N THR A 92 -8.52 3.15 2.76
CA THR A 92 -8.16 4.45 3.32
C THR A 92 -8.11 4.37 4.84
N ALA A 93 -7.55 5.39 5.49
CA ALA A 93 -7.51 5.45 6.96
C ALA A 93 -8.91 5.39 7.62
N ASP A 94 -9.95 5.78 6.87
CA ASP A 94 -11.36 5.74 7.28
C ASP A 94 -12.04 4.38 7.03
N GLY A 95 -11.29 3.38 6.56
CA GLY A 95 -11.82 2.03 6.28
C GLY A 95 -12.67 1.94 5.01
N VAL A 96 -12.49 2.85 4.06
CA VAL A 96 -13.18 2.84 2.76
C VAL A 96 -12.27 2.22 1.71
N GLU A 97 -12.80 1.35 0.85
CA GLU A 97 -12.05 0.82 -0.30
C GLU A 97 -11.61 1.95 -1.23
N TRP A 98 -10.31 2.00 -1.51
CA TRP A 98 -9.68 3.04 -2.31
C TRP A 98 -10.34 3.21 -3.69
N GLU A 99 -10.62 2.10 -4.37
CA GLU A 99 -11.25 2.10 -5.70
C GLU A 99 -12.72 2.55 -5.69
N ARG A 100 -13.35 2.64 -4.51
CA ARG A 100 -14.73 3.12 -4.35
C ARG A 100 -14.81 4.57 -3.92
N ARG A 101 -13.66 5.28 -3.86
CA ARG A 101 -13.64 6.73 -3.67
C ARG A 101 -14.05 7.39 -4.98
N GLY A 102 -15.27 7.92 -5.00
CA GLY A 102 -15.81 8.68 -6.13
C GLY A 102 -15.07 9.98 -6.38
#